data_AF-A0A9D6YL04-F1
#
_entry.id   AF-A0A9D6YL04-F1
#
_cell.length_a   1.000
_cell.length_b   1.000
_cell.length_c   1.000
_cell.angle_alpha   90.00
_cell.angle_beta   90.00
_cell.angle_gamma   90.00
#
_symmetry.space_group_name_H-M   'P 1'
#
loop_
_entity.id
_entity.type
_entity.pdbx_description
1 polymer ?
#
loop_
_entity_poly.entity_id
_entity_poly.type
_entity_poly.pdbx_seq_one_letter_code
_entity_poly.pdbx_strand_id
1 'polypeptide(L)' 'MINQIKKPIYVTQPSLPPLNEYAHILEGVWERGILTHNGPLVQQLERELIDYLKVENLVAVTNGTIAIQLAIR' A
#
# COMPACT_ATOMS: atom_id res chain seq x y z
N MET A 1 -20.47 -22.19 34.38
CA MET A 1 -20.80 -21.14 33.39
C MET A 1 -19.59 -20.96 32.50
N ILE A 2 -19.73 -21.29 31.21
CA ILE A 2 -18.64 -21.24 30.24
C ILE A 2 -18.32 -19.76 29.97
N ASN A 3 -17.10 -19.34 30.31
CA ASN A 3 -16.61 -18.00 30.03
C ASN A 3 -16.54 -17.86 28.50
N GLN A 4 -17.41 -17.04 27.92
CA GLN A 4 -17.36 -16.66 26.51
C GLN A 4 -16.00 -16.00 26.27
N ILE A 5 -15.07 -16.69 25.61
CA ILE A 5 -13.76 -16.14 25.26
C ILE A 5 -14.02 -14.99 24.29
N LYS A 6 -13.95 -13.76 24.79
CA LYS A 6 -13.93 -12.56 23.95
C LYS A 6 -12.83 -12.75 22.92
N LYS A 7 -13.17 -12.53 21.64
CA LYS A 7 -12.21 -12.56 20.53
C LYS A 7 -10.97 -11.73 20.93
N PRO A 8 -9.74 -12.26 20.78
CA PRO A 8 -8.54 -11.54 21.15
C PRO A 8 -8.43 -10.23 20.34
N ILE A 9 -8.04 -9.15 21.02
CA ILE A 9 -7.79 -7.84 20.41
C ILE A 9 -6.27 -7.71 20.24
N TYR A 10 -5.82 -7.58 19.00
CA TYR A 10 -4.41 -7.43 18.67
C TYR A 10 -4.09 -5.96 18.41
N VAL A 11 -2.98 -5.47 18.94
CA VAL A 11 -2.52 -4.08 18.76
C VAL A 11 -2.17 -3.78 17.31
N THR A 12 -1.69 -4.77 16.56
CA THR A 12 -1.11 -4.61 15.23
C THR A 12 -1.88 -5.34 14.12
N GLN A 13 -3.14 -5.71 14.35
CA GLN A 13 -3.93 -6.36 13.31
C GLN A 13 -4.27 -5.34 12.20
N PRO A 14 -3.82 -5.55 10.95
CA PRO A 14 -4.09 -4.62 9.87
C PRO A 14 -5.56 -4.68 9.45
N SER A 15 -6.07 -3.55 8.98
CA SER A 15 -7.32 -3.52 8.20
C SER A 15 -7.01 -3.97 6.79
N LEU A 16 -7.65 -5.05 6.33
CA LEU A 16 -7.47 -5.57 4.98
C LEU A 16 -8.68 -5.17 4.12
N PRO A 17 -8.47 -4.74 2.87
CA PRO A 17 -9.57 -4.59 1.93
C PRO A 17 -10.20 -5.96 1.63
N PRO A 18 -11.42 -6.00 1.07
CA PRO A 18 -11.98 -7.22 0.50
C PRO A 18 -11.00 -7.85 -0.49
N LEU A 19 -10.79 -9.16 -0.39
CA LEU A 19 -9.80 -9.87 -1.19
C LEU A 19 -10.05 -9.74 -2.70
N ASN A 20 -11.32 -9.68 -3.10
CA ASN A 20 -11.73 -9.54 -4.50
C ASN A 20 -11.32 -8.17 -5.09
N GLU A 21 -11.39 -7.09 -4.30
CA GLU A 21 -10.95 -5.76 -4.75
C GLU A 21 -9.44 -5.75 -4.98
N TYR A 22 -8.67 -6.36 -4.07
CA TYR A 22 -7.23 -6.54 -4.25
C TYR A 22 -6.90 -7.39 -5.48
N ALA A 23 -7.58 -8.53 -5.65
CA ALA A 23 -7.36 -9.42 -6.78
C ALA A 23 -7.65 -8.74 -8.13
N HIS A 24 -8.71 -7.92 -8.21
CA HIS A 24 -9.05 -7.17 -9.41
C HIS A 24 -7.94 -6.20 -9.86
N ILE A 25 -7.28 -5.52 -8.92
CA ILE A 25 -6.12 -4.65 -9.24
C ILE A 25 -4.97 -5.47 -9.85
N LEU A 26 -4.76 -6.70 -9.37
CA LEU A 26 -3.70 -7.58 -9.87
C LEU A 26 -3.95 -8.14 -11.27
N GLU A 27 -5.21 -8.26 -11.72
CA GLU A 27 -5.53 -8.73 -13.07
C GLU A 27 -4.79 -7.89 -14.12
N GLY A 28 -4.85 -6.56 -14.00
CA GLY A 28 -4.13 -5.66 -14.90
C GLY A 28 -2.60 -5.78 -14.77
N VAL A 29 -2.07 -6.14 -13.60
CA VAL A 29 -0.62 -6.40 -13.43
C VAL A 29 -0.20 -7.61 -14.25
N TRP A 30 -1.00 -8.68 -14.24
CA TRP A 30 -0.75 -9.88 -15.03
C TRP A 30 -0.85 -9.64 -16.53
N GLU A 31 -1.85 -8.87 -16.98
CA GLU A 31 -2.01 -8.51 -18.39
C GLU A 31 -0.83 -7.71 -18.94
N ARG A 32 -0.30 -6.78 -18.15
CA ARG A 32 0.83 -5.93 -18.55
C ARG A 32 2.19 -6.62 -18.40
N GLY A 33 2.31 -7.61 -17.53
CA GLY A 33 3.59 -8.23 -17.16
C GLY A 33 4.55 -7.27 -16.43
N ILE A 34 4.05 -6.16 -15.89
CA ILE A 34 4.85 -5.15 -15.17
C ILE A 34 4.52 -5.21 -13.68
N LEU A 35 5.42 -5.82 -12.90
CA LEU A 35 5.22 -6.07 -11.47
C LEU A 35 5.81 -4.99 -10.56
N THR A 36 6.83 -4.24 -11.02
CA THR A 36 7.61 -3.30 -10.21
C THR A 36 8.31 -2.24 -11.11
N HIS A 37 9.43 -1.66 -10.67
CA HIS A 37 10.30 -0.75 -11.41
C HIS A 37 9.59 0.48 -12.01
N ASN A 38 8.97 1.29 -11.15
CA ASN A 38 8.20 2.48 -11.55
C ASN A 38 7.07 2.18 -12.55
N GLY A 39 6.40 1.05 -12.37
CA GLY A 39 5.27 0.62 -13.20
C GLY A 39 4.00 1.47 -13.03
N PRO A 40 2.94 1.19 -13.80
CA PRO A 40 1.74 2.02 -13.85
C PRO A 40 1.04 2.23 -12.49
N LEU A 41 1.00 1.22 -11.62
CA LEU A 41 0.31 1.31 -10.33
C LEU A 41 1.02 2.22 -9.33
N VAL A 42 2.36 2.22 -9.29
CA VAL A 42 3.10 3.13 -8.40
C VAL A 42 3.00 4.56 -8.90
N GLN A 43 3.07 4.78 -10.22
CA GLN A 43 2.85 6.12 -10.78
C GLN A 43 1.42 6.63 -10.54
N GLN A 44 0.42 5.75 -10.58
CA GLN A 44 -0.96 6.09 -10.22
C GLN A 44 -1.05 6.49 -8.75
N LEU A 45 -0.49 5.68 -7.85
CA LEU A 45 -0.45 5.98 -6.42
C LEU A 45 0.22 7.33 -6.15
N GLU A 46 1.36 7.61 -6.78
CA GLU A 46 2.07 8.88 -6.62
C GLU A 46 1.22 10.08 -7.06
N ARG A 47 0.56 10.01 -8.22
CA ARG A 47 -0.34 11.07 -8.70
C ARG A 47 -1.52 11.30 -7.76
N GLU A 48 -2.20 10.23 -7.35
CA GLU A 48 -3.37 10.33 -6.46
C GLU A 48 -2.98 10.90 -5.09
N LEU A 49 -1.82 10.52 -4.57
CA LEU A 49 -1.31 11.05 -3.31
C LEU A 49 -0.83 12.51 -3.42
N ILE A 50 -0.25 12.91 -4.55
CA ILE A 50 0.10 14.31 -4.84
C ILE A 50 -1.16 15.19 -4.74
N ASP A 51 -2.23 14.78 -5.41
CA ASP A 51 -3.51 15.50 -5.41
C ASP A 51 -4.15 15.52 -4.02
N TYR A 52 -4.13 14.39 -3.31
CA TYR A 52 -4.72 14.25 -1.99
C TYR A 52 -3.95 15.06 -0.92
N LEU A 53 -2.62 14.98 -0.90
CA LEU A 53 -1.76 15.63 0.08
C LEU A 53 -1.46 17.10 -0.26
N LYS A 54 -1.75 17.53 -1.48
CA LYS A 54 -1.48 18.90 -1.99
C LYS A 54 0.00 19.26 -1.95
N VAL A 55 0.85 18.33 -2.39
CA VAL A 55 2.30 18.52 -2.51
C VAL A 55 2.70 18.54 -3.98
N GLU A 56 3.79 19.22 -4.33
CA GLU A 56 4.23 19.30 -5.73
C GLU A 56 4.86 18.00 -6.22
N ASN A 57 5.60 17.30 -5.35
CA ASN A 57 6.37 16.11 -5.70
C ASN A 57 6.20 15.03 -4.63
N LEU A 58 6.11 13.77 -5.07
CA LEU A 58 6.07 12.59 -4.21
C LEU A 58 6.80 11.44 -4.90
N VAL A 59 7.62 10.70 -4.15
CA VAL A 59 8.29 9.49 -4.63
C VAL A 59 7.97 8.35 -3.68
N ALA A 60 7.36 7.29 -4.21
CA ALA A 60 7.07 6.07 -3.47
C ALA A 60 8.34 5.20 -3.38
N VAL A 61 8.60 4.69 -2.18
CA VAL A 61 9.75 3.81 -1.91
C VAL A 61 9.31 2.60 -1.09
N THR A 62 10.16 1.59 -0.99
CA THR A 62 9.83 0.30 -0.38
C THR A 62 9.39 0.39 1.08
N ASN A 63 9.94 1.31 1.87
CA ASN A 63 9.58 1.53 3.28
C ASN A 63 10.14 2.86 3.82
N GLY A 64 9.72 3.22 5.04
CA GLY A 64 10.12 4.46 5.71
C GLY A 64 11.61 4.58 6.03
N THR A 65 12.31 3.47 6.30
CA THR A 65 13.76 3.50 6.54
C THR A 65 14.51 3.93 5.29
N ILE A 66 14.16 3.37 4.12
CA ILE A 66 14.74 3.78 2.83
C ILE A 66 14.36 5.22 2.49
N ALA A 67 13.13 5.64 2.78
CA ALA A 67 12.69 7.02 2.55
C ALA A 67 13.60 8.02 3.28
N ILE A 68 13.86 7.79 4.57
CA ILE A 68 14.76 8.62 5.36
C ILE A 68 16.16 8.56 4.78
N GLN A 69 16.72 7.36 4.57
CA GLN A 69 18.08 7.21 4.05
C GLN A 69 18.30 7.92 2.71
N LEU A 70 17.31 7.95 1.82
CA LEU A 70 17.40 8.69 0.55
C LEU A 70 17.31 10.20 0.77
N ALA A 71 16.49 10.66 1.70
CA ALA A 71 16.29 12.09 1.96
C ALA A 71 17.49 12.79 2.63
N ILE A 72 18.29 12.06 3.42
CA ILE A 72 19.48 12.61 4.11
C ILE A 72 20.81 12.37 3.39
N ARG A 73 20.82 11.64 2.26
CA ARG A 73 22.03 11.43 1.45
C ARG A 73 22.17 12.50 0.38
#